data_AF-A0A6H9H6M1-F1
#
_entry.id   AF-A0A6H9H6M1-F1
#
_cell.length_a   1.000
_cell.length_b   1.000
_cell.length_c   1.000
_cell.angle_alpha   90.00
_cell.angle_beta   90.00
_cell.angle_gamma   90.00
#
_symmetry.space_group_name_H-M   'P 1'
#
loop_
_entity.id
_entity.type
_entity.pdbx_description
1 polymer ?
#
loop_
_entity_poly.entity_id
_entity_poly.type
_entity_poly.pdbx_seq_one_letter_code
_entity_poly.pdbx_strand_id
1 'polypeptide(L)' 'MVGKLTEPSQIKGHKVAASKANPEFLVETEEGKRAAHKPGALRKS' A
#
# COMPACT_ATOMS: atom_id res chain seq x y z
N MET A 1 9.66 1.26 -2.56
CA MET A 1 8.74 1.01 -1.43
C MET A 1 9.02 2.08 -0.38
N VAL A 2 8.00 2.73 0.14
CA VAL A 2 8.11 3.82 1.13
C VAL A 2 7.97 3.30 2.55
N GLY A 3 7.02 2.38 2.77
CA GLY A 3 6.77 1.83 4.10
C GLY A 3 5.67 0.80 4.14
N LYS A 4 5.52 0.13 5.28
CA LYS A 4 4.48 -0.87 5.55
C LYS A 4 3.36 -0.23 6.38
N LEU A 5 2.15 -0.32 5.88
CA LEU A 5 0.93 0.07 6.57
C LEU A 5 0.36 -1.16 7.29
N THR A 6 0.10 -1.00 8.58
CA THR A 6 -0.56 -2.02 9.41
C THR A 6 -1.86 -1.52 10.03
N GLU A 7 -2.31 -0.35 9.56
CA GLU A 7 -3.51 0.34 10.01
C GLU A 7 -4.20 1.01 8.82
N PRO A 8 -5.53 1.16 8.86
CA PRO A 8 -6.27 1.73 7.75
C PRO A 8 -5.86 3.19 7.53
N SER A 9 -5.66 3.56 6.28
CA SER A 9 -5.18 4.88 5.90
C SER A 9 -5.86 5.37 4.63
N GLN A 10 -5.72 6.66 4.31
CA GLN A 10 -6.22 7.25 3.09
C GLN A 10 -5.06 7.78 2.25
N ILE A 11 -4.96 7.31 1.02
CA ILE A 11 -3.92 7.72 0.07
C ILE A 11 -4.60 8.31 -1.14
N LYS A 12 -4.39 9.61 -1.39
CA LYS A 12 -4.96 10.33 -2.56
C LYS A 12 -6.47 10.07 -2.74
N GLY A 13 -7.24 10.15 -1.65
CA GLY A 13 -8.69 9.91 -1.66
C GLY A 13 -9.10 8.42 -1.69
N HIS A 14 -8.17 7.49 -1.85
CA HIS A 14 -8.44 6.05 -1.81
C HIS A 14 -8.27 5.52 -0.40
N LYS A 15 -9.28 4.80 0.10
CA LYS A 15 -9.20 4.11 1.39
C LYS A 15 -8.38 2.83 1.23
N VAL A 16 -7.41 2.68 2.11
CA VAL A 16 -6.51 1.52 2.20
C VAL A 16 -6.85 0.80 3.51
N ALA A 17 -7.18 -0.48 3.41
CA ALA A 17 -7.74 -1.28 4.49
C ALA A 17 -6.65 -2.13 5.15
N ALA A 18 -5.48 -1.54 5.37
CA ALA A 18 -4.37 -2.22 6.00
C ALA A 18 -4.66 -2.52 7.47
N SER A 19 -4.13 -3.65 7.95
CA SER A 19 -4.26 -4.09 9.34
C SER A 19 -3.03 -4.90 9.75
N LYS A 20 -2.85 -5.17 11.05
CA LYS A 20 -1.76 -6.03 11.53
C LYS A 20 -1.81 -7.44 10.91
N ALA A 21 -3.01 -7.97 10.69
CA ALA A 21 -3.23 -9.26 10.04
C ALA A 21 -3.06 -9.21 8.51
N ASN A 22 -3.41 -8.08 7.88
CA ASN A 22 -3.30 -7.85 6.44
C ASN A 22 -2.55 -6.54 6.18
N PRO A 23 -1.21 -6.55 6.31
CA PRO A 23 -0.45 -5.34 6.05
C PRO A 23 -0.47 -5.00 4.55
N GLU A 24 -0.42 -3.71 4.23
CA GLU A 24 -0.25 -3.23 2.86
C GLU A 24 1.04 -2.43 2.75
N PHE A 25 1.65 -2.41 1.58
CA PHE A 25 2.89 -1.68 1.34
C PHE A 25 2.63 -0.43 0.54
N LEU A 26 2.97 0.71 1.13
CA LEU A 26 2.96 1.99 0.45
C LEU A 26 4.17 2.05 -0.50
N VAL A 27 3.89 2.28 -1.78
CA VAL A 27 4.88 2.60 -2.80
C VAL A 27 4.62 4.02 -3.30
N GLU A 28 5.70 4.77 -3.47
CA GLU A 28 5.70 6.08 -4.09
C GLU A 28 6.67 6.04 -5.26
N THR A 29 6.26 6.59 -6.39
CA THR A 29 7.10 6.79 -7.57
C THR A 29 7.69 8.20 -7.54
N GLU A 30 8.79 8.43 -8.24
CA GLU A 30 9.42 9.76 -8.35
C GLU A 30 8.47 10.84 -8.91
N GLU A 31 7.49 10.42 -9.72
CA GLU A 31 6.39 11.25 -10.22
C GLU A 31 5.32 11.63 -9.15
N GLY A 32 5.55 11.27 -7.87
CA GLY A 32 4.66 11.55 -6.75
C GLY A 32 3.39 10.68 -6.70
N LYS A 33 3.31 9.57 -7.46
CA LYS A 33 2.17 8.64 -7.40
C LYS A 33 2.34 7.72 -6.19
N ARG A 34 1.32 7.68 -5.33
CA ARG A 34 1.28 6.83 -4.14
C ARG A 34 0.22 5.75 -4.32
N ALA A 35 0.59 4.50 -4.04
CA ALA A 35 -0.31 3.36 -4.06
C ALA A 35 0.01 2.41 -2.90
N ALA A 36 -1.01 1.68 -2.42
CA ALA A 36 -0.82 0.60 -1.45
C ALA A 36 -1.07 -0.75 -2.13
N HIS A 37 -0.16 -1.70 -1.93
CA HIS A 37 -0.29 -3.06 -2.46
C HIS A 37 -0.22 -4.09 -1.33
N LYS A 38 -1.08 -5.12 -1.40
CA LYS A 38 -0.96 -6.29 -0.52
C LYS A 38 0.28 -7.11 -0.87
N PRO A 39 0.98 -7.71 0.13
CA PRO A 39 2.15 -8.56 -0.07
C PRO A 39 1.95 -9.65 -1.13
N GLY A 40 0.77 -10.26 -1.18
CA GLY A 40 0.45 -11.35 -2.09
C GLY A 40 -0.08 -10.94 -3.47
N ALA A 41 -0.26 -9.64 -3.75
CA ALA A 41 -0.76 -9.16 -5.04
C ALA A 41 0.33 -9.13 -6.12
N LEU A 42 1.61 -9.23 -5.74
CA LEU A 42 2.74 -9.42 -6.65
C LEU A 42 2.82 -10.89 -7.10
N ARG A 43 1.85 -11.37 -7.88
CA ARG A 43 2.10 -12.53 -8.74
C ARG A 43 2.95 -12.03 -9.90
N LYS A 44 4.19 -12.53 -10.03
CA LYS A 44 4.91 -12.49 -11.30
C LYS A 44 4.11 -13.33 -12.29
N SER A 45 3.52 -12.69 -13.29
CA SER A 45 3.14 -13.31 -14.56
C SER A 45 4.20 -12.97 -15.58
#